data_AF-A0A2E6TSA3-F1
#
_entry.id   AF-A0A2E6TSA3-F1
#
_cell.length_a   1.000
_cell.length_b   1.000
_cell.length_c   1.000
_cell.angle_alpha   90.00
_cell.angle_beta   90.00
_cell.angle_gamma   90.00
#
_symmetry.space_group_name_H-M   'P 1'
#
loop_
_entity.id
_entity.type
_entity.pdbx_description
1 polymer ?
#
loop_
_entity_poly.entity_id
_entity_poly.type
_entity_poly.pdbx_seq_one_letter_code
_entity_poly.pdbx_strand_id
1 'polypeptide(L)' 'MTKSSNSGDLLSKSSLYREFLAEREEILRHKWLESEKAGIDVGFEQALTEWMVKHRSEWRKRRQSERQLSA' A
#
# COMPACT_ATOMS: atom_id res chain seq x y z
N MET A 1 -9.94 16.56 33.38
CA MET A 1 -10.38 16.91 32.01
C MET A 1 -9.70 15.99 31.00
N THR A 2 -10.52 15.19 30.30
CA THR A 2 -10.32 14.46 29.02
C THR A 2 -8.91 14.03 28.59
N LYS A 3 -8.57 12.75 28.84
CA LYS A 3 -7.53 12.01 28.09
C LYS A 3 -8.05 11.70 26.68
N SER A 4 -7.77 12.58 25.73
CA SER A 4 -8.00 12.33 24.30
C SER A 4 -6.68 11.92 23.63
N SER A 5 -6.31 10.64 23.72
CA SER A 5 -5.10 10.13 23.06
C SER A 5 -5.01 8.59 23.05
N ASN A 6 -6.12 7.89 22.75
CA ASN A 6 -6.09 6.42 22.61
C ASN A 6 -6.48 5.92 21.20
N SER A 7 -7.12 6.75 20.36
CA SER A 7 -7.60 6.33 19.04
C SER A 7 -6.45 6.17 18.02
N GLY A 8 -5.46 7.07 18.05
CA GLY A 8 -4.31 7.03 17.13
C GLY A 8 -3.42 5.80 17.33
N ASP A 9 -3.28 5.33 18.57
CA ASP A 9 -2.46 4.16 18.90
C ASP A 9 -3.18 2.82 18.64
N LEU A 10 -4.52 2.83 18.64
CA LEU A 10 -5.33 1.70 18.17
C LEU A 10 -5.32 1.61 16.64
N LEU A 11 -5.35 2.76 15.94
CA LEU A 11 -5.23 2.83 14.48
C LEU A 11 -3.83 2.40 14.00
N SER A 12 -2.76 2.78 14.70
CA SER A 12 -1.38 2.36 14.39
C SER A 12 -1.19 0.85 14.56
N LYS A 13 -1.88 0.23 15.53
CA LYS A 13 -1.93 -1.23 15.75
C LYS A 13 -2.98 -1.95 14.90
N SER A 14 -3.87 -1.21 14.23
CA SER A 14 -4.94 -1.79 13.43
C SER A 14 -4.41 -2.39 12.12
N SER A 15 -5.12 -3.40 11.61
CA SER A 15 -4.83 -3.98 10.30
C SER A 15 -4.84 -2.93 9.18
N LEU A 16 -5.62 -1.85 9.32
CA LEU A 16 -5.76 -0.81 8.30
C LEU A 16 -4.45 -0.06 8.04
N TYR A 17 -3.73 0.35 9.09
CA TYR A 17 -2.45 1.07 8.90
C TYR A 17 -1.39 0.15 8.28
N ARG A 18 -1.37 -1.13 8.68
CA ARG A 18 -0.50 -2.15 8.09
C ARG A 18 -0.81 -2.38 6.61
N GLU A 19 -2.08 -2.42 6.23
CA GLU A 19 -2.47 -2.54 4.80
C GLU A 19 -2.11 -1.29 4.01
N PHE A 20 -2.25 -0.09 4.59
CA PHE A 20 -1.82 1.14 3.94
C PHE A 20 -0.31 1.14 3.67
N LEU A 21 0.50 0.71 4.64
CA LEU A 21 1.95 0.57 4.45
C LEU A 21 2.28 -0.45 3.36
N ALA A 22 1.60 -1.60 3.34
CA ALA A 22 1.80 -2.63 2.32
C ALA A 22 1.41 -2.14 0.91
N GLU A 23 0.32 -1.39 0.78
CA GLU A 23 -0.12 -0.78 -0.49
C GLU A 23 0.93 0.24 -0.96
N ARG A 24 1.42 1.10 -0.05
CA ARG A 24 2.47 2.07 -0.35
C ARG A 24 3.77 1.41 -0.79
N GLU A 25 4.19 0.32 -0.14
CA GLU A 25 5.38 -0.44 -0.57
C GLU A 25 5.22 -1.02 -1.98
N GLU A 26 4.04 -1.52 -2.32
CA GLU A 26 3.79 -2.07 -3.65
C GLU A 26 3.88 -0.98 -4.74
N ILE A 27 3.36 0.22 -4.46
CA ILE A 27 3.48 1.37 -5.36
C ILE A 27 4.95 1.76 -5.54
N LEU A 28 5.75 1.76 -4.46
CA LEU A 28 7.19 2.08 -4.54
C LEU A 28 7.96 1.02 -5.34
N ARG A 29 7.63 -0.27 -5.19
CA ARG A 29 8.20 -1.35 -6.02
C ARG A 29 7.85 -1.16 -7.50
N HIS A 30 6.58 -0.86 -7.80
CA HIS A 30 6.15 -0.60 -9.17
C HIS A 30 6.87 0.61 -9.78
N LYS A 31 6.98 1.72 -9.04
CA LYS A 31 7.76 2.88 -9.44
C LYS A 31 9.19 2.50 -9.80
N TRP A 32 9.86 1.75 -8.93
CA TRP A 32 11.24 1.32 -9.19
C TRP A 32 11.35 0.50 -10.48
N LEU A 33 10.49 -0.50 -10.66
CA LEU A 33 10.49 -1.34 -11.86
C LEU A 33 10.25 -0.54 -13.15
N GLU A 34 9.30 0.40 -13.15
CA GLU A 34 9.04 1.25 -14.32
C GLU A 34 10.17 2.25 -14.56
N SER A 35 10.78 2.80 -13.50
CA SER A 35 11.97 3.66 -13.64
C SER A 35 13.17 2.90 -14.24
N GLU A 36 13.43 1.67 -13.77
CA GLU A 36 14.48 0.82 -14.33
C GLU A 36 14.24 0.50 -15.81
N LYS A 37 12.98 0.21 -16.16
CA LYS A 37 12.58 -0.09 -17.54
C LYS A 37 12.64 1.12 -18.46
N ALA A 38 12.30 2.31 -17.96
CA ALA A 38 12.34 3.55 -18.71
C ALA A 38 13.75 4.17 -18.79
N GLY A 39 14.66 3.72 -17.92
CA GLY A 39 16.00 4.32 -17.78
C GLY A 39 15.99 5.73 -17.20
N ILE A 40 14.86 6.17 -16.65
CA ILE A 40 14.65 7.49 -16.04
C ILE A 40 13.73 7.36 -14.84
N ASP A 41 13.75 8.32 -13.91
CA ASP A 41 12.74 8.30 -12.85
C ASP A 41 11.37 8.71 -13.39
N VAL A 42 10.41 7.79 -13.38
CA VAL A 42 9.02 8.05 -13.80
C VAL A 42 8.25 8.92 -12.78
N GLY A 43 8.75 9.05 -11.56
CA GLY A 43 8.09 9.82 -10.51
C GLY A 43 6.93 9.10 -9.80
N PHE A 44 6.60 9.56 -8.59
CA PHE A 44 5.66 8.86 -7.72
C PHE A 44 4.21 8.93 -8.20
N GLU A 45 3.73 10.12 -8.62
CA GLU A 45 2.34 10.33 -9.03
C GLU A 45 1.97 9.50 -10.28
N GLN A 46 2.89 9.40 -11.24
CA GLN A 46 2.70 8.59 -12.45
C GLN A 46 2.60 7.11 -12.09
N ALA A 47 3.58 6.61 -11.32
CA ALA A 47 3.59 5.21 -10.88
C ALA A 47 2.36 4.87 -10.02
N LEU A 48 1.93 5.78 -9.13
CA LEU A 48 0.73 5.61 -8.31
C LEU A 48 -0.52 5.48 -9.19
N THR A 49 -0.71 6.40 -10.13
CA THR A 49 -1.88 6.42 -11.02
C THR A 49 -1.95 5.15 -11.86
N GLU A 50 -0.83 4.77 -12.47
CA GLU A 50 -0.73 3.56 -13.27
C GLU A 50 -1.00 2.30 -12.44
N TRP A 51 -0.37 2.19 -11.27
CA TRP A 51 -0.54 1.07 -10.36
C TRP A 51 -1.99 0.95 -9.88
N MET A 52 -2.63 2.07 -9.55
CA MET A 52 -4.04 2.09 -9.13
C MET A 52 -4.98 1.54 -10.20
N VAL A 53 -4.72 1.87 -11.48
CA VAL A 53 -5.57 1.44 -12.59
C VAL A 53 -5.31 -0.03 -12.96
N LYS A 54 -4.05 -0.46 -12.98
CA LYS A 54 -3.66 -1.76 -13.56
C LYS A 54 -3.49 -2.89 -12.55
N HIS A 55 -3.12 -2.59 -11.30
CA HIS A 55 -2.62 -3.61 -10.37
C HIS A 55 -3.39 -3.67 -9.04
N ARG A 56 -3.95 -2.54 -8.58
CA ARG A 56 -4.52 -2.42 -7.24
C ARG A 56 -5.64 -3.43 -6.93
N SER A 57 -6.55 -3.66 -7.87
CA SER A 57 -7.69 -4.56 -7.69
C SER A 57 -7.23 -6.00 -7.42
N GLU A 58 -6.31 -6.52 -8.23
CA GLU A 58 -5.74 -7.85 -8.07
C GLU A 58 -4.87 -7.97 -6.82
N TRP A 59 -4.07 -6.94 -6.52
CA TRP A 59 -3.29 -6.91 -5.29
C TRP A 59 -4.18 -7.03 -4.04
N ARG A 60 -5.30 -6.29 -3.99
CA ARG A 60 -6.28 -6.37 -2.88
C ARG A 60 -6.89 -7.76 -2.74
N LYS A 61 -7.25 -8.41 -3.84
CA LYS A 61 -7.79 -9.78 -3.83
C LYS A 61 -6.77 -10.77 -3.27
N ARG A 62 -5.52 -10.73 -3.75
CA ARG A 62 -4.42 -11.57 -3.27
C ARG A 62 -4.16 -11.38 -1.77
N ARG A 63 -4.12 -10.14 -1.30
CA ARG A 63 -3.97 -9.81 0.14
C ARG A 63 -5.11 -10.37 0.98
N GLN A 64 -6.35 -10.28 0.49
CA GLN A 64 -7.50 -10.85 1.21
C GLN A 64 -7.41 -12.37 1.31
N SER A 65 -7.04 -13.07 0.23
CA SER A 65 -6.87 -14.53 0.24
C SER A 65 -5.70 -14.96 1.14
N GLU A 66 -4.55 -14.27 1.10
CA GLU A 66 -3.41 -14.55 1.97
C GLU A 66 -3.78 -14.50 3.45
N ARG A 67 -4.58 -13.50 3.84
CA ARG A 67 -5.04 -13.38 5.24
C ARG A 67 -5.95 -14.53 5.65
N GLN A 68 -6.83 -14.97 4.77
CA GLN A 68 -7.73 -16.11 5.04
C GLN A 68 -6.97 -17.43 5.15
N LEU A 69 -5.88 -17.60 4.40
CA LEU A 69 -5.02 -18.78 4.47
C LEU A 69 -4.11 -18.78 5.72
N SER A 70 -3.79 -17.59 6.26
CA SER A 70 -2.97 -17.43 7.47
C SER A 70 -3.76 -17.42 8.78
N ALA A 71 -5.09 -17.55 8.73
CA ALA A 71 -6.00 -17.54 9.87
C ALA A 71 -6.40 -18.98 10.25
#